data_AF-A0AAP0ML60-F1
#
_entry.id   AF-A0AAP0ML60-F1
#
_cell.length_a   1.000
_cell.length_b   1.000
_cell.length_c   1.000
_cell.angle_alpha   90.00
_cell.angle_beta   90.00
_cell.angle_gamma   90.00
#
_symmetry.space_group_name_H-M   'P 1'
#
loop_
_entity.id
_entity.type
_entity.pdbx_description
1 polymer ?
#
loop_
_entity_poly.entity_id
_entity_poly.type
_entity_poly.pdbx_seq_one_letter_code
_entity_poly.pdbx_strand_id
1 'polypeptide(L)'
;MLLAIRKIVQVLLMQGGSKSQRVDLERRGTRESQAIPAPDANAELVLSMQKRKSQYNSKSRSEKFNPHPEEVASGFPIDPPRESQVAESSSGKNTDDAPKISTGADFSSVLVAARRSLLSEIIEKGNVYQMLKDQDLQVQEAVRRGHVDKAKSTGALKFAFDGFNTSKLLLYGNAKLDSGAISLTQDTTFSIGRALYHAKIPLKHTNSSTIRSFETSFTFSITPYNGQRPGHGLVFIFVPSAGIQGAAASQYLGFLNRTNDGNRNNNVFGIEFDIVQNQEFYDINNNHVGLNVNSIISVTTYKAGYWFQDNQNKTNWWHFHALKLNNGKIYRVWIDYKDSFLGVSIAPAKMKKPLWPLLNVFIDLSDFFLDEMYAGFCAATGQLIGNHKILSWSFSN
;
A
#
# COMPACT_ATOMS: atom_id res chain seq x y z
N MET A 1 21.71 -3.50 11.38
CA MET A 1 22.00 -4.37 12.55
C MET A 1 20.83 -5.29 12.90
N LEU A 2 19.61 -4.78 13.10
CA LEU A 2 18.40 -5.60 13.39
C LEU A 2 18.07 -6.64 12.29
N LEU A 3 18.29 -6.29 11.01
CA LEU A 3 18.09 -7.19 9.87
C LEU A 3 19.11 -8.34 9.81
N ALA A 4 20.34 -8.11 10.30
CA ALA A 4 21.39 -9.12 10.37
C ALA A 4 21.14 -10.09 11.55
N ILE A 5 20.67 -9.56 12.69
CA ILE A 5 20.27 -10.36 13.86
C ILE A 5 19.08 -11.27 13.51
N ARG A 6 18.11 -10.80 12.72
CA ARG A 6 16.96 -11.62 12.26
C ARG A 6 17.36 -12.79 11.35
N LYS A 7 18.31 -12.59 10.43
CA LYS A 7 18.86 -13.69 9.61
C LYS A 7 19.59 -14.73 10.45
N ILE A 8 20.31 -14.30 11.49
CA ILE A 8 21.03 -15.21 12.40
C ILE A 8 20.06 -16.04 13.25
N VAL A 9 18.99 -15.44 13.78
CA VAL A 9 17.95 -16.19 14.53
C VAL A 9 17.22 -17.20 13.64
N GLN A 10 16.97 -16.85 12.38
CA GLN A 10 16.34 -17.75 11.41
C GLN A 10 17.26 -18.92 11.00
N VAL A 11 18.59 -18.71 10.97
CA VAL A 11 19.58 -19.78 10.77
C VAL A 11 19.76 -20.64 12.03
N LEU A 12 19.72 -20.04 13.22
CA LEU A 12 19.85 -20.76 14.50
C LEU A 12 18.65 -21.65 14.81
N LEU A 13 17.43 -21.22 14.46
CA LEU A 13 16.23 -22.05 14.57
C LEU A 13 16.21 -23.22 13.57
N MET A 14 17.01 -23.14 12.49
CA MET A 14 17.18 -24.22 11.50
C MET A 14 18.26 -25.25 11.91
N GLN A 15 19.09 -24.95 12.91
CA GLN A 15 20.17 -25.84 13.39
C GLN A 15 19.90 -26.46 14.77
N GLY A 16 18.88 -25.99 15.50
CA GLY A 16 18.52 -26.48 16.83
C GLY A 16 17.70 -27.77 16.82
N GLY A 17 18.27 -28.87 16.31
CA GLY A 17 17.55 -30.13 16.18
C GLY A 17 18.44 -31.36 16.06
N SER A 18 19.37 -31.57 16.99
CA SER A 18 19.77 -32.90 17.49
C SER A 18 20.97 -32.79 18.43
N LYS A 19 20.82 -33.29 19.66
CA LYS A 19 21.95 -33.70 20.49
C LYS A 19 21.94 -35.22 20.60
N SER A 20 23.15 -35.76 20.47
CA SER A 20 23.65 -37.03 21.00
C SER A 20 23.45 -38.30 20.17
N GLN A 21 24.51 -38.71 19.48
CA GLN A 21 25.15 -40.02 19.73
C GLN A 21 26.58 -40.01 19.19
N ARG A 22 27.56 -40.23 20.09
CA ARG A 22 28.94 -40.62 19.78
C ARG A 22 28.95 -42.11 19.46
N VAL A 23 29.51 -42.52 18.33
CA VAL A 23 30.22 -43.81 18.14
C VAL A 23 31.37 -43.61 17.13
N ASP A 24 32.47 -44.29 17.42
CA ASP A 24 33.84 -44.20 16.90
C ASP A 24 34.13 -44.71 15.46
N LEU A 25 35.17 -44.07 14.90
CA LEU A 25 36.35 -44.55 14.14
C LEU A 25 36.29 -45.46 12.88
N GLU A 26 37.01 -44.97 11.86
CA GLU A 26 37.83 -45.61 10.82
C GLU A 26 37.20 -46.40 9.66
N ARG A 27 37.36 -45.87 8.42
CA ARG A 27 38.26 -46.42 7.38
C ARG A 27 38.15 -45.72 6.00
N ARG A 28 39.33 -45.39 5.46
CA ARG A 28 39.77 -45.41 4.04
C ARG A 28 38.96 -44.67 2.94
N GLY A 29 39.69 -43.82 2.20
CA GLY A 29 39.58 -43.77 0.75
C GLY A 29 39.68 -42.38 0.12
N THR A 30 40.90 -41.91 -0.13
CA THR A 30 41.20 -40.77 -1.00
C THR A 30 40.72 -41.03 -2.43
N ARG A 31 39.86 -40.16 -2.97
CA ARG A 31 39.65 -39.99 -4.42
C ARG A 31 39.66 -38.51 -4.74
N GLU A 32 40.71 -38.09 -5.43
CA GLU A 32 40.80 -36.78 -6.08
C GLU A 32 39.83 -36.71 -7.27
N SER A 33 39.17 -35.57 -7.41
CA SER A 33 38.32 -35.24 -8.56
C SER A 33 39.04 -34.18 -9.39
N GLN A 34 39.55 -34.56 -10.57
CA GLN A 34 40.07 -33.62 -11.56
C GLN A 34 38.95 -32.70 -12.06
N ALA A 35 39.16 -31.39 -12.00
CA ALA A 35 38.27 -30.38 -12.57
C ALA A 35 38.71 -30.03 -14.02
N ILE A 36 37.76 -30.06 -14.95
CA ILE A 36 37.94 -29.59 -16.34
C ILE A 36 37.63 -28.09 -16.38
N PRO A 37 38.48 -27.22 -16.97
CA PRO A 37 38.18 -25.79 -17.10
C PRO A 37 37.05 -25.55 -18.13
N ALA A 38 36.12 -24.66 -17.79
CA ALA A 38 35.09 -24.18 -18.72
C ALA A 38 35.68 -23.18 -19.73
N PRO A 39 35.20 -23.14 -21.00
CA PRO A 39 35.68 -22.21 -21.99
C PRO A 39 35.23 -20.76 -21.72
N ASP A 40 36.13 -19.84 -22.04
CA ASP A 40 36.11 -18.42 -21.66
C ASP A 40 35.07 -17.62 -22.48
N ALA A 41 33.88 -17.38 -21.91
CA ALA A 41 32.78 -16.66 -22.54
C ALA A 41 33.04 -15.15 -22.76
N ASN A 42 34.22 -14.66 -22.37
CA ASN A 42 34.58 -13.24 -22.45
C ASN A 42 35.25 -12.81 -23.76
N ALA A 43 35.68 -13.75 -24.61
CA ALA A 43 36.34 -13.40 -25.88
C ALA A 43 35.36 -12.83 -26.94
N GLU A 44 34.10 -13.29 -26.95
CA GLU A 44 33.11 -12.84 -27.95
C GLU A 44 32.56 -11.43 -27.66
N LEU A 45 32.59 -10.99 -26.40
CA LEU A 45 32.08 -9.67 -26.02
C LEU A 45 32.94 -8.54 -26.60
N VAL A 46 34.27 -8.71 -26.58
CA VAL A 46 35.25 -7.73 -27.07
C VAL A 46 35.14 -7.54 -28.59
N LEU A 47 34.97 -8.63 -29.34
CA LEU A 47 34.78 -8.60 -30.79
C LEU A 47 33.47 -7.91 -31.19
N SER A 48 32.39 -8.07 -30.40
CA SER A 48 31.11 -7.39 -30.65
C SER A 48 31.16 -5.87 -30.42
N MET A 49 32.01 -5.42 -29.49
CA MET A 49 32.17 -4.00 -29.17
C MET A 49 33.00 -3.26 -30.22
N GLN A 50 34.00 -3.92 -30.82
CA GLN A 50 34.76 -3.34 -31.94
C GLN A 50 33.91 -3.21 -33.20
N LYS A 51 33.00 -4.17 -33.46
CA LYS A 51 32.11 -4.12 -34.64
C LYS A 51 31.05 -3.01 -34.58
N ARG A 52 30.72 -2.51 -33.37
CA ARG A 52 29.81 -1.37 -33.18
C ARG A 52 30.48 0.01 -33.30
N LYS A 53 31.81 0.09 -33.27
CA LYS A 53 32.53 1.37 -33.42
C LYS A 53 32.73 1.82 -34.87
N SER A 54 32.44 0.98 -35.86
CA SER A 54 32.72 1.24 -37.28
C SER A 54 31.50 1.60 -38.14
N GLN A 55 30.32 1.86 -37.55
CA GLN A 55 29.12 2.29 -38.29
C GLN A 55 28.59 3.62 -37.75
N TYR A 56 29.06 4.72 -38.33
CA TYR A 56 28.41 6.04 -38.19
C TYR A 56 27.22 6.12 -39.15
N ASN A 57 26.01 6.24 -38.62
CA ASN A 57 24.80 6.49 -39.42
C ASN A 57 24.43 7.99 -39.31
N SER A 58 24.39 8.69 -40.43
CA SER A 58 24.43 10.16 -40.51
C SER A 58 23.05 10.84 -40.47
N LYS A 59 22.12 10.40 -39.61
CA LYS A 59 20.87 11.12 -39.34
C LYS A 59 20.39 10.89 -37.91
N SER A 60 20.94 11.65 -36.96
CA SER A 60 20.32 11.86 -35.65
C SER A 60 20.63 13.27 -35.17
N ARG A 61 19.61 14.14 -35.16
CA ARG A 61 19.64 15.46 -34.50
C ARG A 61 19.32 15.22 -33.03
N SER A 62 20.31 15.39 -32.16
CA SER A 62 20.10 15.55 -30.71
C SER A 62 20.25 17.03 -30.37
N GLU A 63 19.20 17.61 -29.79
CA GLU A 63 19.24 18.94 -29.21
C GLU A 63 20.08 18.91 -27.94
N LYS A 64 21.13 19.74 -27.91
CA LYS A 64 21.99 19.93 -26.75
C LYS A 64 21.37 20.98 -25.83
N PHE A 65 21.24 20.62 -24.56
CA PHE A 65 20.91 21.53 -23.48
C PHE A 65 22.19 22.29 -23.08
N ASN A 66 22.20 23.61 -23.22
CA ASN A 66 23.24 24.50 -22.68
C ASN A 66 22.82 24.97 -21.28
N PRO A 67 23.67 24.83 -20.25
CA PRO A 67 23.48 25.55 -19.00
C PRO A 67 24.26 26.87 -19.08
N HIS A 68 23.58 28.00 -18.90
CA HIS A 68 24.23 29.25 -18.51
C HIS A 68 23.51 29.81 -17.27
N PRO A 69 24.23 30.17 -16.20
CA PRO A 69 23.65 30.76 -15.00
C PRO A 69 23.81 32.28 -15.04
N GLU A 70 22.76 33.06 -14.81
CA GLU A 70 22.88 34.43 -14.26
C GLU A 70 21.66 34.80 -13.41
N GLU A 71 21.96 35.29 -12.22
CA GLU A 71 21.09 35.91 -11.22
C GLU A 71 20.66 37.32 -11.66
N VAL A 72 19.41 37.75 -11.40
CA VAL A 72 19.10 38.99 -10.66
C VAL A 72 17.59 39.14 -10.34
N ALA A 73 17.33 39.24 -9.04
CA ALA A 73 16.46 40.20 -8.33
C ALA A 73 15.08 40.65 -8.88
N SER A 74 14.02 40.24 -8.17
CA SER A 74 12.87 41.08 -7.76
C SER A 74 12.13 40.30 -6.64
N GLY A 75 12.03 40.71 -5.37
CA GLY A 75 11.66 42.04 -4.87
C GLY A 75 10.21 42.00 -4.37
N PHE A 76 9.91 41.22 -3.33
CA PHE A 76 8.60 41.21 -2.66
C PHE A 76 8.62 42.18 -1.45
N PRO A 77 7.68 43.12 -1.32
CA PRO A 77 7.53 43.89 -0.09
C PRO A 77 6.80 43.07 0.98
N ILE A 78 7.41 42.99 2.17
CA ILE A 78 6.82 42.49 3.42
C ILE A 78 6.39 43.71 4.23
N ASP A 79 5.11 43.84 4.54
CA ASP A 79 4.59 44.84 5.49
C ASP A 79 4.76 44.34 6.94
N PRO A 80 5.27 45.16 7.88
CA PRO A 80 5.26 44.84 9.30
C PRO A 80 4.00 45.37 10.03
N PRO A 81 3.62 44.76 11.17
CA PRO A 81 2.35 45.02 11.85
C PRO A 81 2.43 46.26 12.76
N ARG A 82 1.28 46.91 12.99
CA ARG A 82 1.13 47.98 14.00
C ARG A 82 0.09 47.59 15.04
N GLU A 83 0.53 47.62 16.29
CA GLU A 83 -0.23 47.34 17.51
C GLU A 83 -1.06 48.55 17.99
N SER A 84 -2.02 48.20 18.83
CA SER A 84 -2.99 48.96 19.62
C SER A 84 -2.41 49.86 20.73
N GLN A 85 -3.07 51.01 20.97
CA GLN A 85 -3.13 51.74 22.26
C GLN A 85 -4.52 52.42 22.29
N VAL A 86 -5.49 52.11 23.17
CA VAL A 86 -5.63 52.28 24.64
C VAL A 86 -5.44 53.72 25.11
N ALA A 87 -6.46 54.17 25.85
CA ALA A 87 -6.77 55.51 26.31
C ALA A 87 -6.05 55.94 27.61
N GLU A 88 -5.99 57.25 27.84
CA GLU A 88 -6.00 57.97 29.13
C GLU A 88 -6.08 59.49 28.77
N SER A 89 -7.04 60.32 29.20
CA SER A 89 -7.52 60.79 30.50
C SER A 89 -6.71 61.95 31.13
N SER A 90 -7.46 62.91 31.72
CA SER A 90 -7.06 64.04 32.58
C SER A 90 -6.52 65.31 31.87
N SER A 91 -6.63 66.55 32.37
CA SER A 91 -7.47 67.24 33.36
C SER A 91 -7.08 68.74 33.36
N GLY A 92 -7.98 69.64 33.75
CA GLY A 92 -7.70 71.05 34.11
C GLY A 92 -9.02 71.78 34.41
N LYS A 93 -9.42 71.95 35.69
CA LYS A 93 -9.19 73.12 36.59
C LYS A 93 -9.60 74.46 35.93
N ASN A 94 -10.43 75.35 36.49
CA ASN A 94 -10.92 75.58 37.86
C ASN A 94 -12.00 76.71 37.87
N THR A 95 -12.75 76.82 38.99
CA THR A 95 -13.39 78.02 39.63
C THR A 95 -14.59 78.69 38.92
N ASP A 96 -15.69 79.13 39.55
CA ASP A 96 -16.15 79.29 40.95
C ASP A 96 -17.70 79.38 40.97
N ASP A 97 -18.27 79.38 42.18
CA ASP A 97 -19.62 79.82 42.62
C ASP A 97 -20.79 78.82 42.72
N ALA A 98 -21.28 78.70 43.96
CA ALA A 98 -22.56 78.13 44.40
C ALA A 98 -23.56 79.27 44.73
N PRO A 99 -24.82 78.98 45.12
CA PRO A 99 -25.80 78.12 44.46
C PRO A 99 -27.07 78.93 44.12
N LYS A 100 -27.80 78.53 43.07
CA LYS A 100 -29.23 78.91 42.94
C LYS A 100 -30.05 77.66 42.68
N ILE A 101 -30.90 77.36 43.65
CA ILE A 101 -31.94 76.33 43.59
C ILE A 101 -32.88 76.74 42.45
N SER A 102 -32.89 75.94 41.39
CA SER A 102 -33.89 75.97 40.33
C SER A 102 -34.44 74.56 40.19
N THR A 103 -35.71 74.44 40.54
CA THR A 103 -36.56 73.27 40.42
C THR A 103 -36.68 72.84 38.95
N GLY A 104 -36.27 71.60 38.65
CA GLY A 104 -36.49 71.00 37.35
C GLY A 104 -35.52 69.86 37.06
N ALA A 105 -35.60 68.77 37.80
CA ALA A 105 -35.00 67.52 37.32
C ALA A 105 -35.77 67.14 36.04
N ASP A 106 -35.12 67.26 34.90
CA ASP A 106 -35.66 66.83 33.62
C ASP A 106 -35.83 65.31 33.65
N PHE A 107 -37.04 64.86 34.02
CA PHE A 107 -37.45 63.46 34.09
C PHE A 107 -37.18 62.73 32.76
N SER A 108 -37.03 63.46 31.63
CA SER A 108 -36.63 62.91 30.34
C SER A 108 -35.23 62.27 30.39
N SER A 109 -34.25 62.93 31.02
CA SER A 109 -32.85 62.46 31.05
C SER A 109 -32.67 61.19 31.88
N VAL A 110 -33.34 61.10 33.03
CA VAL A 110 -33.33 59.93 33.93
C VAL A 110 -34.08 58.76 33.30
N LEU A 111 -35.20 59.02 32.64
CA LEU A 111 -35.99 57.99 31.94
C LEU A 111 -35.24 57.43 30.72
N VAL A 112 -34.50 58.26 29.98
CA VAL A 112 -33.65 57.84 28.86
C VAL A 112 -32.47 56.98 29.35
N ALA A 113 -31.85 57.33 30.47
CA ALA A 113 -30.78 56.54 31.06
C ALA A 113 -31.29 55.17 31.55
N ALA A 114 -32.43 55.13 32.25
CA ALA A 114 -33.07 53.89 32.69
C ALA A 114 -33.49 53.01 31.49
N ARG A 115 -34.02 53.61 30.42
CA ARG A 115 -34.40 52.88 29.19
C ARG A 115 -33.18 52.33 28.46
N ARG A 116 -32.06 53.04 28.41
CA ARG A 116 -30.80 52.54 27.84
C ARG A 116 -30.23 51.37 28.66
N SER A 117 -30.28 51.45 30.00
CA SER A 117 -29.86 50.37 30.90
C SER A 117 -30.73 49.13 30.77
N LEU A 118 -32.05 49.30 30.67
CA LEU A 118 -32.98 48.19 30.49
C LEU A 118 -32.82 47.54 29.10
N LEU A 119 -32.59 48.36 28.06
CA LEU A 119 -32.32 47.88 26.71
C LEU A 119 -30.99 47.11 26.63
N SER A 120 -29.92 47.57 27.29
CA SER A 120 -28.66 46.81 27.34
C SER A 120 -28.84 45.47 28.04
N GLU A 121 -29.60 45.42 29.14
CA GLU A 121 -29.87 44.17 29.86
C GLU A 121 -30.79 43.22 29.07
N ILE A 122 -31.75 43.74 28.31
CA ILE A 122 -32.61 42.97 27.39
C ILE A 122 -31.80 42.42 26.22
N ILE A 123 -30.90 43.21 25.64
CA ILE A 123 -30.00 42.78 24.54
C ILE A 123 -29.03 41.70 25.05
N GLU A 124 -28.48 41.87 26.24
CA GLU A 124 -27.57 40.90 26.86
C GLU A 124 -28.29 39.58 27.15
N LYS A 125 -29.51 39.62 27.72
CA LYS A 125 -30.35 38.42 27.91
C LYS A 125 -30.76 37.77 26.58
N GLY A 126 -31.02 38.56 25.54
CA GLY A 126 -31.29 38.07 24.18
C GLY A 126 -30.09 37.34 23.57
N ASN A 127 -28.89 37.88 23.75
CA ASN A 127 -27.63 37.26 23.30
C ASN A 127 -27.32 35.97 24.07
N VAL A 128 -27.55 35.95 25.38
CA VAL A 128 -27.39 34.74 26.21
C VAL A 128 -28.38 33.66 25.80
N TYR A 129 -29.63 34.02 25.52
CA TYR A 129 -30.65 33.07 25.04
C TYR A 129 -30.31 32.48 23.67
N GLN A 130 -29.74 33.29 22.77
CA GLN A 130 -29.29 32.83 21.46
C GLN A 130 -28.07 31.90 21.57
N MET A 131 -27.09 32.23 22.42
CA MET A 131 -25.94 31.36 22.70
C MET A 131 -26.37 30.00 23.27
N LEU A 132 -27.33 29.97 24.20
CA LEU A 132 -27.84 28.73 24.78
C LEU A 132 -28.58 27.86 23.75
N LYS A 133 -29.33 28.49 22.82
CA LYS A 133 -29.95 27.78 21.70
C LYS A 133 -28.93 27.20 20.73
N ASP A 134 -27.89 27.96 20.39
CA ASP A 134 -26.85 27.51 19.47
C ASP A 134 -26.04 26.35 20.11
N GLN A 135 -25.80 26.41 21.42
CA GLN A 135 -25.16 25.34 22.17
C GLN A 135 -26.04 24.07 22.25
N ASP A 136 -27.34 24.21 22.47
CA ASP A 136 -28.27 23.08 22.45
C ASP A 136 -28.37 22.45 21.03
N LEU A 137 -28.34 23.28 19.98
CA LEU A 137 -28.30 22.81 18.60
C LEU A 137 -27.01 22.02 18.31
N GLN A 138 -25.85 22.49 18.80
CA GLN A 138 -24.58 21.78 18.69
C GLN A 138 -24.58 20.46 19.48
N VAL A 139 -25.21 20.43 20.66
CA VAL A 139 -25.37 19.20 21.45
C VAL A 139 -26.30 18.22 20.74
N GLN A 140 -27.43 18.67 20.20
CA GLN A 140 -28.34 17.81 19.42
C GLN A 140 -27.69 17.30 18.12
N GLU A 141 -26.86 18.11 17.47
CA GLU A 141 -26.04 17.71 16.32
C GLU A 141 -24.99 16.67 16.71
N ALA A 142 -24.30 16.84 17.84
CA ALA A 142 -23.34 15.89 18.37
C ALA A 142 -24.00 14.57 18.80
N VAL A 143 -25.18 14.63 19.42
CA VAL A 143 -25.98 13.46 19.80
C VAL A 143 -26.51 12.74 18.56
N ARG A 144 -26.91 13.46 17.51
CA ARG A 144 -27.31 12.85 16.24
C ARG A 144 -26.14 12.20 15.53
N ARG A 145 -24.96 12.83 15.48
CA ARG A 145 -23.72 12.21 14.96
C ARG A 145 -23.36 10.95 15.76
N GLY A 146 -23.44 11.02 17.09
CA GLY A 146 -23.23 9.87 17.97
C GLY A 146 -24.25 8.72 17.78
N HIS A 147 -25.49 9.02 17.42
CA HIS A 147 -26.50 7.99 17.08
C HIS A 147 -26.34 7.43 15.66
N VAL A 148 -25.81 8.21 14.71
CA VAL A 148 -25.44 7.74 13.37
C VAL A 148 -24.20 6.85 13.41
N ASP A 149 -23.25 7.12 14.31
CA ASP A 149 -22.05 6.29 14.53
C ASP A 149 -22.34 5.01 15.33
N LYS A 150 -23.46 4.94 16.05
CA LYS A 150 -23.88 3.78 16.85
C LYS A 150 -24.73 2.76 16.09
N ALA A 151 -24.58 2.68 14.76
CA ALA A 151 -25.18 1.62 13.93
C ALA A 151 -24.35 1.30 12.66
N LYS A 152 -23.05 1.05 12.82
CA LYS A 152 -22.31 0.19 11.87
C LYS A 152 -21.40 -0.76 12.63
N SER A 153 -22.02 -1.76 13.25
CA SER A 153 -21.34 -3.03 13.50
C SER A 153 -20.91 -3.57 12.13
N THR A 154 -19.70 -3.26 11.70
CA THR A 154 -19.10 -3.85 10.50
C THR A 154 -18.84 -5.32 10.83
N GLY A 155 -19.84 -6.15 10.53
CA GLY A 155 -19.74 -7.59 10.66
C GLY A 155 -18.61 -8.14 9.79
N ALA A 156 -18.14 -9.33 10.15
CA ALA A 156 -17.23 -10.14 9.34
C ALA A 156 -17.72 -10.17 7.87
N LEU A 157 -16.84 -9.80 6.92
CA LEU A 157 -17.13 -9.89 5.49
C LEU A 157 -16.67 -11.25 4.99
N LYS A 158 -17.54 -11.98 4.30
CA LYS A 158 -17.20 -13.23 3.64
C LYS A 158 -17.76 -13.30 2.23
N PHE A 159 -16.93 -13.68 1.27
CA PHE A 159 -17.39 -13.98 -0.08
C PHE A 159 -16.55 -15.08 -0.73
N ALA A 160 -17.13 -15.73 -1.73
CA ALA A 160 -16.46 -16.70 -2.59
C ALA A 160 -16.99 -16.57 -4.03
N PHE A 161 -16.07 -16.61 -4.99
CA PHE A 161 -16.30 -16.60 -6.41
C PHE A 161 -15.63 -17.83 -7.03
N ASP A 162 -16.43 -18.80 -7.48
CA ASP A 162 -15.97 -19.94 -8.29
C ASP A 162 -16.02 -19.63 -9.81
N GLY A 163 -16.27 -18.35 -10.11
CA GLY A 163 -16.38 -17.73 -11.41
C GLY A 163 -16.87 -16.29 -11.20
N PHE A 164 -16.64 -15.42 -12.18
CA PHE A 164 -16.85 -13.99 -12.03
C PHE A 164 -17.97 -13.45 -12.93
N ASN A 165 -18.70 -12.47 -12.39
CA ASN A 165 -19.60 -11.60 -13.12
C ASN A 165 -19.31 -10.13 -12.74
N THR A 166 -19.80 -9.18 -13.54
CA THR A 166 -19.46 -7.76 -13.36
C THR A 166 -20.15 -7.10 -12.16
N SER A 167 -21.21 -7.68 -11.62
CA SER A 167 -22.03 -7.01 -10.58
C SER A 167 -21.31 -6.79 -9.24
N LYS A 168 -20.28 -7.59 -8.94
CA LYS A 168 -19.53 -7.53 -7.67
C LYS A 168 -18.06 -7.13 -7.84
N LEU A 169 -17.70 -6.66 -9.03
CA LEU A 169 -16.34 -6.31 -9.40
C LEU A 169 -16.27 -4.91 -10.02
N LEU A 170 -15.18 -4.20 -9.74
CA LEU A 170 -14.78 -3.00 -10.46
C LEU A 170 -13.58 -3.36 -11.33
N LEU A 171 -13.72 -3.22 -12.64
CA LEU A 171 -12.67 -3.50 -13.61
C LEU A 171 -12.12 -2.19 -14.18
N TYR A 172 -10.80 -2.07 -14.20
CA TYR A 172 -10.08 -0.89 -14.66
C TYR A 172 -8.95 -1.24 -15.63
N GLY A 173 -8.58 -0.27 -16.46
CA GLY A 173 -7.58 -0.47 -17.51
C GLY A 173 -8.07 -1.48 -18.54
N ASN A 174 -7.23 -2.46 -18.86
CA ASN A 174 -7.54 -3.52 -19.80
C ASN A 174 -8.20 -4.75 -19.18
N ALA A 175 -8.47 -4.74 -17.86
CA ALA A 175 -9.10 -5.85 -17.17
C ALA A 175 -10.51 -6.10 -17.71
N LYS A 176 -10.82 -7.35 -18.03
CA LYS A 176 -12.13 -7.76 -18.54
C LYS A 176 -12.52 -9.15 -18.02
N LEU A 177 -13.81 -9.46 -18.09
CA LEU A 177 -14.25 -10.84 -17.95
C LEU A 177 -13.96 -11.61 -19.25
N ASP A 178 -13.46 -12.81 -19.09
CA ASP A 178 -13.23 -13.78 -20.15
C ASP A 178 -13.69 -15.15 -19.67
N SER A 179 -14.85 -15.59 -20.18
CA SER A 179 -15.37 -16.95 -19.94
C SER A 179 -15.48 -17.33 -18.45
N GLY A 180 -15.92 -16.39 -17.61
CA GLY A 180 -16.06 -16.59 -16.16
C GLY A 180 -14.77 -16.36 -15.35
N ALA A 181 -13.64 -16.08 -16.01
CA ALA A 181 -12.40 -15.63 -15.37
C ALA A 181 -12.23 -14.11 -15.50
N ILE A 182 -11.41 -13.51 -14.65
CA ILE A 182 -10.90 -12.14 -14.84
C ILE A 182 -9.61 -12.23 -15.63
N SER A 183 -9.57 -11.66 -16.84
CA SER A 183 -8.33 -11.41 -17.58
C SER A 183 -7.84 -10.02 -17.19
N LEU A 184 -6.71 -9.92 -16.49
CA LEU A 184 -6.14 -8.64 -16.05
C LEU A 184 -5.40 -7.95 -17.20
N THR A 185 -4.73 -8.71 -18.06
CA THR A 185 -3.99 -8.17 -19.22
C THR A 185 -4.54 -8.72 -20.53
N GLN A 186 -4.12 -8.10 -21.63
CA GLN A 186 -4.45 -8.51 -22.99
C GLN A 186 -3.18 -8.78 -23.79
N ASP A 187 -3.34 -9.26 -25.04
CA ASP A 187 -2.24 -9.51 -25.97
C ASP A 187 -1.71 -8.19 -26.55
N THR A 188 -1.15 -7.35 -25.67
CA THR A 188 -0.62 -6.04 -26.00
C THR A 188 0.47 -5.64 -25.01
N THR A 189 1.46 -4.89 -25.51
CA THR A 189 2.55 -4.35 -24.69
C THR A 189 2.04 -3.25 -23.76
N PHE A 190 2.66 -3.11 -22.59
CA PHE A 190 2.36 -2.04 -21.63
C PHE A 190 0.88 -1.99 -21.18
N SER A 191 0.21 -3.14 -21.17
CA SER A 191 -1.13 -3.30 -20.62
C SER A 191 -1.10 -3.13 -19.11
N ILE A 192 -2.12 -2.47 -18.56
CA ILE A 192 -2.38 -2.42 -17.12
C ILE A 192 -3.82 -2.87 -16.94
N GLY A 193 -4.06 -3.80 -16.02
CA GLY A 193 -5.42 -4.07 -15.58
C GLY A 193 -5.51 -4.29 -14.09
N ARG A 194 -6.66 -3.90 -13.56
CA ARG A 194 -6.98 -4.01 -12.15
C ARG A 194 -8.42 -4.45 -11.98
N ALA A 195 -8.64 -5.41 -11.11
CA ALA A 195 -9.96 -5.88 -10.74
C ALA A 195 -10.10 -5.82 -9.23
N LEU A 196 -11.08 -5.06 -8.73
CA LEU A 196 -11.32 -4.86 -7.30
C LEU A 196 -12.68 -5.43 -6.91
N TYR A 197 -12.81 -5.89 -5.67
CA TYR A 197 -14.12 -6.10 -5.07
C TYR A 197 -14.88 -4.76 -5.04
N HIS A 198 -16.18 -4.80 -5.34
CA HIS A 198 -16.96 -3.58 -5.56
C HIS A 198 -17.06 -2.62 -4.36
N ALA A 199 -16.87 -3.12 -3.14
CA ALA A 199 -16.92 -2.33 -1.92
C ALA A 199 -15.57 -2.35 -1.19
N LYS A 200 -15.32 -1.34 -0.36
CA LYS A 200 -14.19 -1.39 0.57
C LYS A 200 -14.46 -2.43 1.66
N ILE A 201 -13.40 -3.13 2.05
CA ILE A 201 -13.40 -4.13 3.10
C ILE A 201 -12.97 -3.45 4.40
N PRO A 202 -13.75 -3.53 5.49
CA PRO A 202 -13.33 -3.05 6.81
C PRO A 202 -12.15 -3.88 7.31
N LEU A 203 -11.01 -3.27 7.59
CA LEU A 203 -9.77 -3.97 7.96
C LEU A 203 -9.38 -3.74 9.43
N LYS A 204 -9.96 -2.74 10.09
CA LYS A 204 -9.77 -2.48 11.52
C LYS A 204 -11.01 -2.83 12.33
N HIS A 205 -10.81 -3.17 13.59
CA HIS A 205 -11.91 -3.24 14.55
C HIS A 205 -12.45 -1.82 14.81
N THR A 206 -13.76 -1.69 14.95
CA THR A 206 -14.39 -0.39 15.22
C THR A 206 -13.78 0.22 16.48
N ASN A 207 -13.36 1.49 16.41
CA ASN A 207 -12.71 2.22 17.50
C ASN A 207 -11.37 1.60 17.98
N SER A 208 -10.66 0.87 17.13
CA SER A 208 -9.35 0.29 17.45
C SER A 208 -8.39 0.37 16.26
N SER A 209 -7.08 0.50 16.54
CA SER A 209 -6.02 0.36 15.55
C SER A 209 -5.72 -1.10 15.20
N THR A 210 -6.30 -2.07 15.93
CA THR A 210 -6.08 -3.50 15.71
C THR A 210 -6.67 -3.94 14.37
N ILE A 211 -5.82 -4.58 13.56
CA ILE A 211 -6.20 -5.17 12.29
C ILE A 211 -7.00 -6.45 12.50
N ARG A 212 -8.08 -6.60 11.75
CA ARG A 212 -8.88 -7.82 11.69
C ARG A 212 -8.05 -8.94 11.05
N SER A 213 -8.11 -10.12 11.65
CA SER A 213 -7.56 -11.29 10.98
C SER A 213 -8.31 -11.53 9.68
N PHE A 214 -7.62 -11.94 8.62
CA PHE A 214 -8.26 -12.26 7.36
C PHE A 214 -7.63 -13.49 6.71
N GLU A 215 -8.42 -14.16 5.90
CA GLU A 215 -7.98 -15.21 5.00
C GLU A 215 -8.47 -14.91 3.59
N THR A 216 -7.61 -15.13 2.61
CA THR A 216 -8.01 -15.09 1.20
C THR A 216 -7.37 -16.21 0.42
N SER A 217 -8.12 -16.74 -0.53
CA SER A 217 -7.65 -17.79 -1.42
C SER A 217 -8.11 -17.50 -2.83
N PHE A 218 -7.23 -17.65 -3.80
CA PHE A 218 -7.57 -17.44 -5.19
C PHE A 218 -6.82 -18.42 -6.08
N THR A 219 -7.34 -18.63 -7.28
CA THR A 219 -6.64 -19.36 -8.32
C THR A 219 -6.28 -18.44 -9.47
N PHE A 220 -5.07 -18.61 -9.99
CA PHE A 220 -4.58 -17.82 -11.11
C PHE A 220 -3.84 -18.69 -12.13
N SER A 221 -3.68 -18.16 -13.34
CA SER A 221 -2.78 -18.70 -14.36
C SER A 221 -2.06 -17.56 -15.06
N ILE A 222 -0.76 -17.74 -15.32
CA ILE A 222 0.02 -16.86 -16.20
C ILE A 222 0.41 -17.66 -17.44
N THR A 223 -0.24 -17.35 -18.55
CA THR A 223 -0.08 -18.10 -19.80
C THR A 223 0.72 -17.26 -20.80
N PRO A 224 1.81 -17.79 -21.38
CA PRO A 224 2.54 -17.12 -22.44
C PRO A 224 1.69 -17.05 -23.71
N TYR A 225 1.76 -15.93 -24.44
CA TYR A 225 1.26 -15.86 -25.80
C TYR A 225 2.20 -16.64 -26.75
N ASN A 226 1.64 -17.17 -27.84
CA ASN A 226 2.41 -17.98 -28.79
C ASN A 226 3.62 -17.20 -29.33
N GLY A 227 4.81 -17.79 -29.20
CA GLY A 227 6.06 -17.19 -29.66
C GLY A 227 6.58 -16.01 -28.83
N GLN A 228 5.92 -15.68 -27.71
CA GLN A 228 6.34 -14.56 -26.84
C GLN A 228 6.90 -15.02 -25.50
N ARG A 229 7.83 -14.22 -24.97
CA ARG A 229 8.34 -14.39 -23.60
C ARG A 229 7.35 -13.72 -22.63
N PRO A 230 6.82 -14.45 -21.63
CA PRO A 230 5.83 -13.91 -20.72
C PRO A 230 6.44 -12.92 -19.73
N GLY A 231 5.69 -11.86 -19.44
CA GLY A 231 5.96 -10.89 -18.38
C GLY A 231 4.72 -10.01 -18.12
N HIS A 232 4.65 -9.27 -17.02
CA HIS A 232 5.66 -9.22 -15.93
C HIS A 232 5.27 -10.05 -14.71
N GLY A 233 4.01 -9.98 -14.30
CA GLY A 233 3.52 -10.63 -13.09
C GLY A 233 2.15 -10.12 -12.70
N LEU A 234 1.64 -10.61 -11.58
CA LEU A 234 0.40 -10.13 -10.97
C LEU A 234 0.59 -9.91 -9.48
N VAL A 235 -0.28 -9.09 -8.90
CA VAL A 235 -0.25 -8.76 -7.47
C VAL A 235 -1.66 -8.88 -6.89
N PHE A 236 -1.81 -9.60 -5.77
CA PHE A 236 -3.00 -9.47 -4.93
C PHE A 236 -2.83 -8.23 -4.05
N ILE A 237 -3.80 -7.32 -4.02
CA ILE A 237 -3.63 -5.97 -3.48
C ILE A 237 -4.69 -5.58 -2.46
N PHE A 238 -4.27 -4.75 -1.50
CA PHE A 238 -5.14 -3.81 -0.80
C PHE A 238 -4.71 -2.38 -1.14
N VAL A 239 -5.66 -1.55 -1.58
CA VAL A 239 -5.42 -0.16 -2.00
C VAL A 239 -6.48 0.81 -1.46
N PRO A 240 -6.12 2.07 -1.16
CA PRO A 240 -7.05 3.02 -0.53
C PRO A 240 -8.10 3.57 -1.51
N SER A 241 -7.78 3.61 -2.80
CA SER A 241 -8.61 4.16 -3.86
C SER A 241 -8.78 3.16 -4.99
N ALA A 242 -9.95 3.20 -5.63
CA ALA A 242 -10.21 2.45 -6.84
C ALA A 242 -9.51 3.10 -8.06
N GLY A 243 -9.59 2.45 -9.23
CA GLY A 243 -8.94 2.94 -10.45
C GLY A 243 -7.47 2.56 -10.56
N ILE A 244 -6.79 3.13 -11.56
CA ILE A 244 -5.38 2.86 -11.90
C ILE A 244 -4.48 4.10 -11.76
N GLN A 245 -4.99 5.15 -11.11
CA GLN A 245 -4.16 6.33 -10.81
C GLN A 245 -2.97 5.90 -9.95
N GLY A 246 -1.77 6.31 -10.34
CA GLY A 246 -0.55 5.89 -9.62
C GLY A 246 -0.05 4.49 -9.97
N ALA A 247 -0.60 3.83 -10.99
CA ALA A 247 -0.09 2.56 -11.51
C ALA A 247 0.70 2.79 -12.81
N ALA A 248 1.78 2.03 -12.99
CA ALA A 248 2.56 1.95 -14.21
C ALA A 248 2.69 0.50 -14.68
N ALA A 249 2.87 0.33 -15.99
CA ALA A 249 3.04 -0.98 -16.60
C ALA A 249 4.46 -1.55 -16.34
N SER A 250 4.78 -2.67 -17.00
CA SER A 250 6.12 -3.29 -16.95
C SER A 250 6.51 -3.65 -15.50
N GLN A 251 7.69 -3.22 -15.05
CA GLN A 251 8.29 -3.61 -13.78
C GLN A 251 7.53 -3.14 -12.53
N TYR A 252 6.58 -2.20 -12.67
CA TYR A 252 5.72 -1.79 -11.53
C TYR A 252 4.42 -2.61 -11.42
N LEU A 253 4.23 -3.63 -12.27
CA LEU A 253 3.17 -4.64 -12.19
C LEU A 253 1.72 -4.10 -12.21
N GLY A 254 1.51 -2.84 -12.62
CA GLY A 254 0.21 -2.18 -12.49
C GLY A 254 -0.18 -1.89 -11.03
N PHE A 255 0.78 -2.00 -10.10
CA PHE A 255 0.61 -1.83 -8.67
C PHE A 255 0.95 -0.40 -8.24
N LEU A 256 2.16 0.04 -8.56
CA LEU A 256 2.74 1.34 -8.21
C LEU A 256 3.26 2.05 -9.46
N ASN A 257 3.88 3.21 -9.29
CA ASN A 257 4.64 3.91 -10.31
C ASN A 257 5.87 4.58 -9.66
N ARG A 258 6.74 5.16 -10.50
CA ARG A 258 7.96 5.83 -10.04
C ARG A 258 7.74 6.95 -9.03
N THR A 259 6.58 7.61 -9.06
CA THR A 259 6.30 8.78 -8.21
C THR A 259 5.73 8.42 -6.84
N ASN A 260 5.10 7.27 -6.70
CA ASN A 260 4.51 6.82 -5.44
C ASN A 260 5.22 5.62 -4.81
N ASP A 261 6.14 4.97 -5.53
CA ASP A 261 6.96 3.88 -5.00
C ASP A 261 7.82 4.36 -3.82
N GLY A 262 7.76 3.64 -2.70
CA GLY A 262 8.46 3.98 -1.46
C GLY A 262 7.77 5.05 -0.61
N ASN A 263 6.66 5.64 -1.07
CA ASN A 263 5.92 6.63 -0.29
C ASN A 263 5.16 5.95 0.86
N ARG A 264 5.54 6.24 2.11
CA ARG A 264 4.92 5.67 3.31
C ARG A 264 3.42 5.99 3.46
N ASN A 265 2.94 7.02 2.78
CA ASN A 265 1.55 7.49 2.86
C ASN A 265 0.69 7.04 1.66
N ASN A 266 1.20 6.16 0.78
CA ASN A 266 0.38 5.62 -0.31
C ASN A 266 -0.56 4.48 0.18
N ASN A 267 -0.28 3.92 1.37
CA ASN A 267 -1.07 2.89 2.05
C ASN A 267 -1.42 1.73 1.12
N VAL A 268 -0.44 1.21 0.37
CA VAL A 268 -0.65 0.05 -0.51
C VAL A 268 0.01 -1.20 0.06
N PHE A 269 -0.65 -2.32 -0.13
CA PHE A 269 -0.14 -3.64 0.22
C PHE A 269 -0.32 -4.58 -0.95
N GLY A 270 0.68 -5.45 -1.17
CA GLY A 270 0.69 -6.39 -2.27
C GLY A 270 1.35 -7.71 -1.89
N ILE A 271 0.82 -8.82 -2.41
CA ILE A 271 1.57 -10.06 -2.59
C ILE A 271 1.81 -10.26 -4.09
N GLU A 272 3.05 -10.05 -4.52
CA GLU A 272 3.44 -10.19 -5.93
C GLU A 272 3.79 -11.62 -6.30
N PHE A 273 3.50 -11.95 -7.55
CA PHE A 273 3.89 -13.17 -8.25
C PHE A 273 4.63 -12.75 -9.51
N ASP A 274 5.93 -12.48 -9.36
CA ASP A 274 6.76 -11.90 -10.41
C ASP A 274 7.47 -12.99 -11.22
N ILE A 275 7.44 -12.84 -12.54
CA ILE A 275 8.04 -13.74 -13.52
C ILE A 275 9.15 -13.08 -14.36
N VAL A 276 9.57 -11.88 -13.95
CA VAL A 276 10.68 -11.10 -14.51
C VAL A 276 11.66 -10.77 -13.38
N GLN A 277 12.93 -10.56 -13.72
CA GLN A 277 13.93 -10.13 -12.74
C GLN A 277 14.33 -8.69 -13.06
N ASN A 278 13.99 -7.78 -12.17
CA ASN A 278 14.36 -6.39 -12.20
C ASN A 278 15.48 -6.14 -11.18
N GLN A 279 16.70 -5.93 -11.69
CA GLN A 279 17.87 -5.72 -10.84
C GLN A 279 17.75 -4.44 -10.01
N GLU A 280 17.09 -3.42 -10.55
CA GLU A 280 16.79 -2.16 -9.87
C GLU A 280 15.89 -2.32 -8.64
N PHE A 281 15.13 -3.43 -8.55
CA PHE A 281 14.25 -3.74 -7.42
C PHE A 281 14.77 -4.88 -6.53
N TYR A 282 16.02 -5.31 -6.78
CA TYR A 282 16.71 -6.36 -6.01
C TYR A 282 16.02 -7.73 -6.08
N ASP A 283 15.38 -8.03 -7.20
CA ASP A 283 14.73 -9.32 -7.43
C ASP A 283 15.72 -10.48 -7.35
N ILE A 284 15.37 -11.49 -6.54
CA ILE A 284 16.22 -12.65 -6.29
C ILE A 284 16.36 -13.58 -7.50
N ASN A 285 15.37 -13.57 -8.40
CA ASN A 285 15.33 -14.29 -9.67
C ASN A 285 14.11 -13.82 -10.49
N ASN A 286 13.90 -14.41 -11.65
CA ASN A 286 12.76 -14.14 -12.54
C ASN A 286 11.52 -15.02 -12.27
N ASN A 287 11.34 -15.51 -11.03
CA ASN A 287 10.24 -16.38 -10.65
C ASN A 287 10.15 -16.47 -9.12
N HIS A 288 9.52 -15.46 -8.50
CA HIS A 288 9.44 -15.31 -7.05
C HIS A 288 8.06 -14.85 -6.58
N VAL A 289 7.86 -14.95 -5.27
CA VAL A 289 6.69 -14.43 -4.55
C VAL A 289 7.20 -13.46 -3.50
N GLY A 290 6.62 -12.27 -3.47
CA GLY A 290 7.08 -11.16 -2.64
C GLY A 290 5.97 -10.53 -1.80
N LEU A 291 6.35 -9.92 -0.68
CA LEU A 291 5.48 -9.08 0.15
C LEU A 291 5.86 -7.62 -0.06
N ASN A 292 4.99 -6.87 -0.71
CA ASN A 292 5.17 -5.45 -1.00
C ASN A 292 4.34 -4.60 -0.03
N VAL A 293 5.00 -3.61 0.59
CA VAL A 293 4.34 -2.66 1.48
C VAL A 293 4.83 -1.26 1.11
N ASN A 294 3.92 -0.43 0.60
CA ASN A 294 4.18 0.92 0.13
C ASN A 294 5.27 1.08 -0.96
N SER A 295 5.89 -0.01 -1.41
CA SER A 295 6.96 -0.04 -2.40
C SER A 295 6.90 -1.31 -3.24
N ILE A 296 7.37 -1.25 -4.48
CA ILE A 296 7.58 -2.42 -5.34
C ILE A 296 8.74 -3.28 -4.84
N ILE A 297 9.70 -2.71 -4.10
CA ILE A 297 10.74 -3.49 -3.45
C ILE A 297 10.13 -4.28 -2.29
N SER A 298 10.13 -5.60 -2.43
CA SER A 298 9.58 -6.53 -1.45
C SER A 298 10.28 -6.46 -0.08
N VAL A 299 9.50 -6.42 1.01
CA VAL A 299 9.97 -6.57 2.40
C VAL A 299 10.60 -7.94 2.62
N THR A 300 10.00 -8.97 2.01
CA THR A 300 10.54 -10.32 1.94
C THR A 300 10.14 -10.96 0.63
N THR A 301 10.97 -11.88 0.15
CA THR A 301 10.74 -12.63 -1.09
C THR A 301 11.25 -14.05 -0.96
N TYR A 302 10.63 -14.97 -1.71
CA TYR A 302 11.10 -16.35 -1.83
C TYR A 302 10.86 -16.86 -3.25
N LYS A 303 11.69 -17.79 -3.71
CA LYS A 303 11.52 -18.42 -5.03
C LYS A 303 10.13 -19.07 -5.09
N ALA A 304 9.41 -18.94 -6.20
CA ALA A 304 8.06 -19.51 -6.26
C ALA A 304 8.11 -21.04 -6.14
N GLY A 305 7.36 -21.60 -5.21
CA GLY A 305 7.38 -23.02 -4.91
C GLY A 305 6.56 -23.38 -3.68
N TYR A 306 6.61 -24.64 -3.29
CA TYR A 306 5.92 -25.12 -2.09
C TYR A 306 6.67 -26.23 -1.39
N TRP A 307 6.46 -26.32 -0.08
CA TRP A 307 6.99 -27.40 0.75
C TRP A 307 6.00 -28.56 0.78
N PHE A 308 6.52 -29.78 0.63
CA PHE A 308 5.74 -31.00 0.79
C PHE A 308 6.55 -32.04 1.56
N GLN A 309 5.84 -32.93 2.23
CA GLN A 309 6.45 -34.03 2.96
C GLN A 309 6.39 -35.28 2.08
N ASP A 310 7.54 -35.94 1.89
CA ASP A 310 7.58 -37.22 1.21
C ASP A 310 7.24 -38.35 2.19
N ASN A 311 5.97 -38.77 2.18
CA ASN A 311 5.49 -39.86 3.02
C ASN A 311 5.96 -41.25 2.52
N GLN A 312 6.59 -41.35 1.34
CA GLN A 312 7.03 -42.63 0.79
C GLN A 312 8.31 -43.15 1.46
N ASN A 313 9.20 -42.26 1.90
CA ASN A 313 10.52 -42.65 2.40
C ASN A 313 10.64 -42.77 3.92
N LYS A 314 9.54 -42.73 4.68
CA LYS A 314 9.49 -42.82 6.17
C LYS A 314 10.37 -41.81 6.94
N THR A 315 11.05 -40.89 6.25
CA THR A 315 12.00 -39.97 6.86
C THR A 315 11.35 -38.65 7.30
N ASN A 316 10.09 -38.40 6.93
CA ASN A 316 9.31 -37.20 7.31
C ASN A 316 9.98 -35.85 6.98
N TRP A 317 10.93 -35.79 6.03
CA TRP A 317 11.58 -34.54 5.64
C TRP A 317 10.70 -33.70 4.71
N TRP A 318 10.87 -32.39 4.84
CA TRP A 318 10.26 -31.40 3.97
C TRP A 318 11.12 -31.16 2.73
N HIS A 319 10.51 -31.25 1.57
CA HIS A 319 11.12 -31.00 0.28
C HIS A 319 10.51 -29.76 -0.37
N PHE A 320 11.35 -28.93 -0.98
CA PHE A 320 10.91 -27.78 -1.75
C PHE A 320 10.68 -28.16 -3.21
N HIS A 321 9.46 -27.97 -3.70
CA HIS A 321 9.12 -28.11 -5.11
C HIS A 321 9.06 -26.72 -5.75
N ALA A 322 10.03 -26.41 -6.61
CA ALA A 322 10.03 -25.16 -7.37
C ALA A 322 8.89 -25.14 -8.39
N LEU A 323 8.16 -24.04 -8.43
CA LEU A 323 7.13 -23.79 -9.44
C LEU A 323 7.68 -22.91 -10.55
N LYS A 324 7.14 -23.06 -11.76
CA LYS A 324 7.35 -22.12 -12.88
C LYS A 324 6.03 -21.42 -13.14
N LEU A 325 5.89 -20.18 -12.67
CA LEU A 325 4.58 -19.51 -12.64
C LEU A 325 4.02 -19.21 -14.04
N ASN A 326 4.90 -19.03 -15.03
CA ASN A 326 4.57 -18.63 -16.40
C ASN A 326 4.36 -19.80 -17.38
N ASN A 327 3.86 -20.95 -16.89
CA ASN A 327 3.68 -22.16 -17.70
C ASN A 327 2.21 -22.44 -18.09
N GLY A 328 1.30 -21.50 -17.83
CA GLY A 328 -0.14 -21.65 -18.09
C GLY A 328 -0.88 -22.64 -17.19
N LYS A 329 -0.21 -23.28 -16.22
CA LYS A 329 -0.89 -24.10 -15.21
C LYS A 329 -1.65 -23.21 -14.23
N ILE A 330 -2.68 -23.79 -13.63
CA ILE A 330 -3.49 -23.10 -12.62
C ILE A 330 -2.87 -23.37 -11.24
N TYR A 331 -2.53 -22.29 -10.55
CA TYR A 331 -2.03 -22.30 -9.18
C TYR A 331 -3.11 -21.78 -8.23
N ARG A 332 -3.13 -22.31 -7.01
CA ARG A 332 -3.92 -21.78 -5.90
C ARG A 332 -3.00 -21.13 -4.89
N VAL A 333 -3.42 -19.97 -4.41
CA VAL A 333 -2.74 -19.18 -3.37
C VAL A 333 -3.65 -19.13 -2.16
N TRP A 334 -3.03 -19.17 -0.98
CA TRP A 334 -3.65 -18.87 0.30
C TRP A 334 -2.84 -17.77 0.99
N ILE A 335 -3.51 -16.73 1.47
CA ILE A 335 -2.92 -15.68 2.28
C ILE A 335 -3.73 -15.60 3.56
N ASP A 336 -3.06 -15.77 4.70
CA ASP A 336 -3.68 -15.68 6.02
C ASP A 336 -2.94 -14.64 6.84
N TYR A 337 -3.69 -13.74 7.47
CA TYR A 337 -3.18 -12.78 8.42
C TYR A 337 -3.87 -12.99 9.76
N LYS A 338 -3.10 -13.35 10.79
CA LYS A 338 -3.62 -13.57 12.14
C LYS A 338 -2.53 -13.31 13.16
N ASP A 339 -2.86 -12.64 14.26
CA ASP A 339 -1.94 -12.35 15.36
C ASP A 339 -0.62 -11.69 14.90
N SER A 340 -0.71 -10.78 13.91
CA SER A 340 0.44 -10.12 13.24
C SER A 340 1.40 -11.05 12.47
N PHE A 341 0.96 -12.28 12.18
CA PHE A 341 1.64 -13.18 11.27
C PHE A 341 0.91 -13.23 9.93
N LEU A 342 1.66 -12.96 8.86
CA LEU A 342 1.24 -13.11 7.48
C LEU A 342 1.84 -14.40 6.90
N GLY A 343 0.97 -15.37 6.61
CA GLY A 343 1.29 -16.60 5.91
C GLY A 343 0.91 -16.51 4.43
N VAL A 344 1.80 -16.90 3.53
CA VAL A 344 1.51 -17.05 2.10
C VAL A 344 1.89 -18.46 1.66
N SER A 345 0.93 -19.20 1.12
CA SER A 345 1.14 -20.52 0.52
C SER A 345 0.71 -20.51 -0.94
N ILE A 346 1.41 -21.27 -1.78
CA ILE A 346 1.03 -21.51 -3.18
C ILE A 346 1.18 -22.99 -3.50
N ALA A 347 0.34 -23.55 -4.36
CA ALA A 347 0.49 -24.92 -4.88
C ALA A 347 -0.29 -25.08 -6.20
N PRO A 348 -0.06 -26.15 -7.00
CA PRO A 348 -0.97 -26.52 -8.08
C PRO A 348 -2.43 -26.59 -7.58
N ALA A 349 -3.39 -26.05 -8.34
CA ALA A 349 -4.74 -25.78 -7.83
C ALA A 349 -5.52 -26.99 -7.33
N LYS A 350 -5.17 -28.20 -7.80
CA LYS A 350 -5.78 -29.47 -7.37
C LYS A 350 -5.16 -30.05 -6.09
N MET A 351 -4.15 -29.40 -5.52
CA MET A 351 -3.52 -29.81 -4.27
C MET A 351 -4.17 -29.13 -3.06
N LYS A 352 -4.05 -29.78 -1.89
CA LYS A 352 -4.38 -29.16 -0.60
C LYS A 352 -3.36 -28.06 -0.28
N LYS A 353 -3.76 -27.11 0.57
CA LYS A 353 -2.88 -26.08 1.11
C LYS A 353 -1.66 -26.74 1.75
N PRO A 354 -0.42 -26.36 1.36
CA PRO A 354 0.79 -26.81 2.04
C PRO A 354 0.75 -26.49 3.53
N LEU A 355 1.22 -27.41 4.38
CA LEU A 355 1.29 -27.20 5.83
C LEU A 355 2.27 -26.10 6.18
N TRP A 356 3.41 -26.03 5.47
CA TRP A 356 4.40 -24.99 5.63
C TRP A 356 4.20 -23.91 4.57
N PRO A 357 3.94 -22.66 4.99
CA PRO A 357 3.79 -21.57 4.05
C PRO A 357 5.12 -21.24 3.36
N LEU A 358 5.02 -20.70 2.15
CA LEU A 358 6.16 -20.19 1.40
C LEU A 358 6.78 -18.97 2.09
N LEU A 359 5.92 -18.05 2.55
CA LEU A 359 6.30 -16.90 3.37
C LEU A 359 5.59 -16.98 4.71
N ASN A 360 6.32 -16.75 5.81
CA ASN A 360 5.75 -16.58 7.14
C ASN A 360 6.42 -15.38 7.80
N VAL A 361 5.70 -14.27 7.90
CA VAL A 361 6.27 -12.97 8.24
C VAL A 361 5.56 -12.39 9.45
N PHE A 362 6.32 -12.05 10.48
CA PHE A 362 5.81 -11.18 11.54
C PHE A 362 5.80 -9.74 11.04
N ILE A 363 4.60 -9.18 10.84
CA ILE A 363 4.40 -7.83 10.35
C ILE A 363 3.14 -7.24 10.98
N ASP A 364 3.27 -6.08 11.60
CA ASP A 364 2.12 -5.31 12.05
C ASP A 364 1.58 -4.48 10.87
N LEU A 365 0.33 -4.75 10.48
CA LEU A 365 -0.33 -4.04 9.39
C LEU A 365 -1.05 -2.76 9.84
N SER A 366 -1.07 -2.43 11.14
CA SER A 366 -1.78 -1.26 11.71
C SER A 366 -1.40 0.07 11.06
N ASP A 367 -0.11 0.22 10.75
CA ASP A 367 0.51 1.44 10.25
C ASP A 367 0.36 1.58 8.72
N PHE A 368 0.03 0.48 8.03
CA PHE A 368 -0.09 0.44 6.58
C PHE A 368 -1.55 0.44 6.13
N PHE A 369 -2.42 -0.25 6.87
CA PHE A 369 -3.82 -0.42 6.50
C PHE A 369 -4.66 0.73 7.03
N LEU A 370 -5.58 1.22 6.19
CA LEU A 370 -6.63 2.13 6.60
C LEU A 370 -7.80 1.36 7.23
N ASP A 371 -8.78 2.09 7.76
CA ASP A 371 -9.98 1.48 8.37
C ASP A 371 -10.73 0.57 7.39
N GLU A 372 -10.79 0.98 6.12
CA GLU A 372 -11.37 0.22 5.03
C GLU A 372 -10.60 0.46 3.72
N MET A 373 -10.40 -0.59 2.92
CA MET A 373 -9.65 -0.52 1.66
C MET A 373 -10.26 -1.42 0.59
N TYR A 374 -9.98 -1.15 -0.67
CA TYR A 374 -10.34 -2.08 -1.75
C TYR A 374 -9.37 -3.25 -1.76
N ALA A 375 -9.90 -4.46 -1.89
CA ALA A 375 -9.12 -5.66 -2.17
C ALA A 375 -9.28 -6.08 -3.62
N GLY A 376 -8.27 -6.72 -4.20
CA GLY A 376 -8.38 -7.28 -5.53
C GLY A 376 -7.04 -7.66 -6.13
N PHE A 377 -6.92 -7.47 -7.43
CA PHE A 377 -5.76 -7.89 -8.21
C PHE A 377 -5.36 -6.82 -9.20
N CYS A 378 -4.07 -6.70 -9.47
CA CYS A 378 -3.57 -6.00 -10.65
C CYS A 378 -2.49 -6.83 -11.36
N ALA A 379 -2.29 -6.53 -12.63
CA ALA A 379 -1.19 -7.07 -13.41
C ALA A 379 -0.80 -6.08 -14.49
N ALA A 380 0.41 -6.23 -15.02
CA ALA A 380 0.85 -5.50 -16.19
C ALA A 380 1.69 -6.33 -17.14
N THR A 381 1.72 -5.88 -18.38
CA THR A 381 2.70 -6.32 -19.38
C THR A 381 3.71 -5.19 -19.63
N GLY A 382 4.83 -5.52 -20.26
CA GLY A 382 5.81 -4.56 -20.74
C GLY A 382 6.11 -4.87 -22.19
N GLN A 383 7.39 -4.93 -22.55
CA GLN A 383 7.81 -5.57 -23.80
C GLN A 383 7.60 -7.10 -23.76
N LEU A 384 7.64 -7.68 -22.56
CA LEU A 384 7.25 -9.05 -22.29
C LEU A 384 5.75 -9.08 -22.00
N ILE A 385 5.01 -9.98 -22.67
CA ILE A 385 3.55 -10.04 -22.60
C ILE A 385 3.13 -11.43 -22.13
N GLY A 386 2.32 -11.45 -21.07
CA GLY A 386 1.64 -12.65 -20.57
C GLY A 386 0.15 -12.39 -20.39
N ASN A 387 -0.63 -13.46 -20.47
CA ASN A 387 -2.04 -13.45 -20.11
C ASN A 387 -2.20 -13.79 -18.61
N HIS A 388 -2.55 -12.80 -17.79
CA HIS A 388 -2.73 -12.96 -16.35
C HIS A 388 -4.21 -13.12 -16.04
N LYS A 389 -4.61 -14.32 -15.60
CA LYS A 389 -6.01 -14.62 -15.28
C LYS A 389 -6.20 -14.99 -13.82
N ILE A 390 -7.30 -14.49 -13.23
CA ILE A 390 -7.84 -14.95 -11.95
C ILE A 390 -9.08 -15.77 -12.26
N LEU A 391 -9.15 -17.00 -11.74
CA LEU A 391 -10.20 -17.96 -12.06
C LEU A 391 -11.19 -18.14 -10.91
N SER A 392 -10.74 -17.97 -9.67
CA SER A 392 -11.58 -18.02 -8.48
C SER A 392 -11.01 -17.11 -7.39
N TRP A 393 -11.84 -16.63 -6.47
CA TRP A 393 -11.39 -15.81 -5.34
C TRP A 393 -12.35 -15.90 -4.15
N SER A 394 -11.83 -16.14 -2.96
CA SER A 394 -12.56 -16.10 -1.69
C SER A 394 -11.84 -15.21 -0.68
N PHE A 395 -12.62 -14.63 0.23
CA PHE A 395 -12.14 -13.76 1.30
C PHE A 395 -13.01 -13.93 2.54
N SER A 396 -12.41 -13.87 3.73
CA SER A 396 -13.10 -13.77 5.01
C SER A 396 -12.29 -12.93 5.99
N ASN A 397 -12.93 -12.09 6.82
CA ASN A 397 -12.30 -11.36 7.93
C ASN A 397 -13.18 -11.16 9.16
#